data_AF-A0A531KBG8-F1
#
_entry.id   AF-A0A531KBG8-F1
#
_cell.length_a   1.000
_cell.length_b   1.000
_cell.length_c   1.000
_cell.angle_alpha   90.00
_cell.angle_beta   90.00
_cell.angle_gamma   90.00
#
_symmetry.space_group_name_H-M   'P 1'
#
loop_
_entity.id
_entity.type
_entity.pdbx_description
1 polymer ?
#
loop_
_entity_poly.entity_id
_entity_poly.type
_entity_poly.pdbx_seq_one_letter_code
_entity_poly.pdbx_strand_id
1 'polypeptide(L)' 'IDPDPTKAPELRRWASEYWAAVHKHNPHGGAYINFMMDDEGEARVRAAYGANYERLVAVKRKYDPANLFRVNHNIRP' A
#
# COMPACT_ATOMS: atom_id res chain seq x y z
N ILE A 1 9.12 -16.24 11.92
CA ILE A 1 7.96 -15.61 12.59
C ILE A 1 7.62 -16.52 13.77
N ASP A 2 7.40 -15.97 14.95
CA ASP A 2 7.20 -16.77 16.17
C ASP A 2 5.97 -17.68 16.01
N PRO A 3 6.06 -18.99 16.35
CA PRO A 3 4.94 -19.92 16.22
C PRO A 3 3.80 -19.64 17.21
N ASP A 4 4.04 -18.85 18.27
CA ASP A 4 3.02 -18.46 19.25
C ASP A 4 2.18 -17.28 18.73
N PRO A 5 0.88 -17.48 18.42
CA PRO A 5 0.02 -16.42 17.90
C PRO A 5 -0.22 -15.29 18.91
N THR A 6 -0.03 -15.53 20.21
CA THR A 6 -0.24 -14.51 21.25
C THR A 6 0.80 -13.40 21.20
N LYS A 7 1.96 -13.65 20.58
CA LYS A 7 3.02 -12.65 20.36
C LYS A 7 2.77 -11.74 19.16
N ALA A 8 1.74 -12.00 18.35
CA ALA A 8 1.44 -11.20 17.16
C ALA A 8 1.33 -9.68 17.44
N PRO A 9 0.71 -9.19 18.53
CA PRO A 9 0.63 -7.75 18.81
C PRO A 9 2.01 -7.12 19.05
N GLU A 10 2.90 -7.80 19.76
CA GLU A 10 4.26 -7.33 20.04
C GLU A 10 5.10 -7.28 18.75
N LEU A 11 5.05 -8.35 17.95
CA LEU A 11 5.77 -8.41 16.68
C LEU A 11 5.29 -7.35 15.69
N ARG A 12 3.98 -7.10 15.63
CA ARG A 12 3.41 -6.02 14.81
C ARG A 12 3.93 -4.67 15.25
N ARG A 13 3.91 -4.38 16.56
CA ARG A 13 4.42 -3.11 17.10
C ARG A 13 5.89 -2.90 16.75
N TRP A 14 6.74 -3.91 16.98
CA TRP A 14 8.16 -3.85 16.65
C TRP A 14 8.39 -3.57 15.16
N ALA A 15 7.67 -4.28 14.27
CA ALA A 15 7.81 -4.10 12.83
C ALA A 15 7.37 -2.69 12.38
N SER A 16 6.26 -2.17 12.91
CA SER A 16 5.78 -0.82 12.63
C SER A 16 6.76 0.27 13.11
N GLU A 17 7.31 0.12 14.32
CA GLU A 17 8.29 1.06 14.88
C GLU A 17 9.61 1.04 14.09
N TYR A 18 10.12 -0.15 13.76
CA TYR A 18 11.29 -0.32 12.90
C TYR A 18 11.09 0.33 11.53
N TRP A 19 9.94 0.04 10.89
CA TRP A 19 9.60 0.62 9.60
C TRP A 19 9.61 2.15 9.68
N ALA A 20 8.93 2.75 10.66
CA ALA A 20 8.87 4.21 10.83
C ALA A 20 10.26 4.83 11.06
N ALA A 21 11.11 4.18 11.87
CA ALA A 21 12.45 4.65 12.18
C ALA A 21 13.39 4.65 10.96
N VAL A 22 13.23 3.69 10.04
CA VAL A 22 14.03 3.62 8.81
C VAL A 22 13.43 4.50 7.71
N HIS A 23 12.10 4.53 7.56
CA HIS A 23 11.43 5.25 6.47
C HIS A 23 11.70 6.76 6.48
N LYS A 24 11.99 7.35 7.65
CA LYS A 24 12.39 8.76 7.78
C LYS A 24 13.63 9.13 6.95
N HIS A 25 14.44 8.14 6.58
CA HIS A 25 15.64 8.31 5.76
C HIS A 25 15.41 7.96 4.27
N ASN A 26 14.18 7.62 3.88
CA ASN A 26 13.81 7.33 2.49
C ASN A 26 12.99 8.48 1.89
N PRO A 27 13.61 9.43 1.18
CA PRO A 27 12.93 10.61 0.63
C PRO A 27 11.97 10.28 -0.53
N HIS A 28 12.05 9.06 -1.09
CA HIS A 28 11.28 8.69 -2.28
C HIS A 28 9.87 8.20 -1.96
N GLY A 29 9.54 7.91 -0.70
CA GLY A 29 8.17 7.68 -0.17
C GLY A 29 7.32 6.60 -0.85
N GLY A 30 7.83 5.95 -1.89
CA GLY A 30 7.15 4.94 -2.67
C GLY A 30 7.29 3.57 -2.02
N ALA A 31 6.20 2.80 -2.06
CA ALA A 31 6.20 1.39 -1.70
C ALA A 31 6.11 0.54 -2.97
N TYR A 32 6.72 -0.64 -2.94
CA TYR A 32 6.43 -1.63 -3.96
C TYR A 32 5.03 -2.19 -3.70
N ILE A 33 4.16 -2.11 -4.71
CA ILE A 33 2.72 -2.39 -4.56
C ILE A 33 2.43 -3.79 -4.00
N ASN A 34 3.30 -4.79 -4.23
CA ASN A 34 3.11 -6.15 -3.70
C ASN A 34 3.48 -6.30 -2.20
N PHE A 35 4.03 -5.26 -1.58
CA PHE A 35 4.38 -5.22 -0.15
C PHE A 35 3.62 -4.14 0.61
N MET A 36 2.54 -3.61 0.03
CA MET A 36 1.66 -2.69 0.72
C MET A 36 0.65 -3.46 1.57
N MET A 37 0.35 -2.95 2.76
CA MET A 37 -0.69 -3.49 3.65
C MET A 37 -2.04 -2.81 3.35
N ASP A 38 -3.13 -3.49 3.71
CA ASP A 38 -4.51 -3.06 3.38
C ASP A 38 -4.90 -1.71 4.00
N ASP A 39 -4.20 -1.26 5.03
CA ASP A 39 -4.45 -0.01 5.78
C ASP A 39 -3.69 1.21 5.21
N GLU A 40 -2.86 1.04 4.18
CA GLU A 40 -1.98 2.10 3.67
C GLU A 40 -2.68 3.16 2.79
N GLY A 41 -3.92 2.91 2.38
CA GLY A 41 -4.81 3.91 1.78
C GLY A 41 -4.42 4.46 0.39
N GLU A 42 -5.30 5.29 -0.19
CA GLU A 42 -5.18 5.78 -1.57
C GLU A 42 -3.91 6.62 -1.82
N ALA A 43 -3.48 7.41 -0.83
CA ALA A 43 -2.29 8.25 -0.93
C ALA A 43 -1.02 7.43 -1.21
N ARG A 44 -0.92 6.23 -0.61
CA ARG A 44 0.24 5.35 -0.78
C ARG A 44 0.20 4.59 -2.11
N VAL A 45 -0.99 4.24 -2.58
CA VAL A 45 -1.18 3.71 -3.94
C VAL A 45 -0.76 4.74 -5.00
N ARG A 46 -1.13 6.02 -4.81
CA ARG A 46 -0.67 7.12 -5.67
C ARG A 46 0.85 7.28 -5.64
N ALA A 47 1.46 7.24 -4.46
CA ALA A 47 2.91 7.32 -4.31
C ALA A 47 3.64 6.13 -4.98
N ALA A 48 3.10 4.91 -4.89
CA ALA A 48 3.67 3.71 -5.48
C ALA A 48 3.71 3.75 -7.02
N TYR A 49 2.65 4.28 -7.66
CA TYR A 49 2.61 4.42 -9.12
C TYR A 49 3.22 5.72 -9.64
N GLY A 50 3.34 6.75 -8.79
CA GLY A 50 3.88 8.05 -9.13
C GLY A 50 3.21 8.64 -10.38
N ALA A 51 4.02 9.09 -11.34
CA ALA A 51 3.53 9.68 -12.59
C ALA A 51 2.63 8.75 -13.43
N ASN A 52 2.69 7.43 -13.22
CA ASN A 52 1.86 6.48 -13.95
C ASN A 52 0.41 6.41 -13.44
N TYR A 53 0.12 6.97 -12.26
CA TYR A 53 -1.19 6.83 -11.61
C TYR A 53 -2.33 7.34 -12.51
N GLU A 54 -2.19 8.52 -13.10
CA GLU A 54 -3.24 9.13 -13.94
C GLU A 54 -3.55 8.29 -15.19
N ARG A 55 -2.52 7.67 -15.79
CA ARG A 55 -2.71 6.74 -16.92
C ARG A 55 -3.47 5.50 -16.48
N LEU A 56 -3.21 4.98 -15.28
CA LEU A 56 -3.92 3.82 -14.73
C LEU A 56 -5.37 4.15 -14.36
N VAL A 57 -5.65 5.35 -13.85
CA VAL A 57 -7.03 5.84 -13.66
C VAL A 57 -7.78 5.87 -14.99
N ALA A 58 -7.16 6.37 -16.07
CA ALA A 58 -7.80 6.36 -17.39
C ALA A 58 -8.10 4.93 -17.89
N VAL A 59 -7.19 3.97 -17.66
CA VAL A 59 -7.43 2.54 -17.96
C VAL A 59 -8.57 2.00 -17.10
N LYS A 60 -8.60 2.30 -15.79
CA LYS A 60 -9.66 1.88 -14.88
C LYS A 60 -11.02 2.40 -15.32
N ARG A 61 -11.13 3.69 -15.66
CA ARG A 61 -12.35 4.30 -16.20
C ARG A 61 -12.85 3.60 -17.46
N LYS A 62 -11.94 3.16 -18.33
CA LYS A 62 -12.28 2.49 -19.58
C LYS A 62 -12.78 1.06 -19.38
N TYR A 63 -12.15 0.30 -18.49
CA TYR A 63 -12.39 -1.15 -18.38
C TYR A 63 -13.16 -1.57 -17.13
N ASP A 64 -13.22 -0.75 -16.09
CA ASP A 64 -13.96 -1.00 -14.85
C ASP A 64 -14.58 0.29 -14.29
N PRO A 65 -15.49 0.96 -15.04
CA PRO A 65 -16.11 2.21 -14.62
C PRO A 65 -16.99 2.08 -13.36
N ALA A 66 -17.53 0.88 -13.11
CA ALA A 66 -18.32 0.58 -11.92
C ALA A 66 -17.45 0.19 -10.71
N ASN A 67 -16.12 0.16 -10.87
CA ASN A 67 -15.17 -0.19 -9.82
C ASN A 67 -15.47 -1.56 -9.17
N LEU A 68 -15.81 -2.55 -10.00
CA LEU A 68 -16.09 -3.93 -9.59
C LEU A 68 -14.84 -4.57 -8.96
N PHE A 69 -13.66 -4.36 -9.56
CA PHE A 69 -12.40 -4.93 -9.09
C PHE A 69 -11.72 -3.99 -8.10
N ARG A 70 -12.05 -4.10 -6.81
CA ARG A 70 -11.63 -3.12 -5.77
C ARG A 70 -11.05 -3.71 -4.49
N VAL A 71 -10.70 -5.00 -4.51
CA VAL A 71 -10.27 -5.74 -3.30
C VAL A 71 -8.84 -5.40 -2.87
N ASN A 72 -7.91 -5.31 -3.82
CA ASN A 72 -6.51 -4.98 -3.54
C ASN A 72 -6.31 -3.45 -3.51
N HIS A 73 -5.06 -2.98 -3.56
CA HIS A 73 -4.68 -1.56 -3.63
C HIS A 73 -5.36 -0.81 -4.80
N ASN A 74 -6.59 -0.37 -4.54
CA ASN A 74 -7.53 -0.01 -5.59
C ASN A 74 -7.18 1.35 -6.18
N ILE A 75 -7.19 1.42 -7.51
CA ILE A 75 -7.18 2.67 -8.25
C ILE A 75 -8.64 3.02 -8.53
N ARG A 76 -9.11 4.14 -8.00
CA ARG A 76 -10.48 4.58 -8.23
C ARG A 76 -10.61 5.16 -9.64
N PRO A 77 -11.68 4.83 -10.39
CA PRO A 77 -12.01 5.54 -11.61
C PRO A 77 -12.24 7.02 -11.30
#